data_AF-A0A9D9DWN7-F1
#
_entry.id   AF-A0A9D9DWN7-F1
#
_cell.length_a   1.000
_cell.length_b   1.000
_cell.length_c   1.000
_cell.angle_alpha   90.00
_cell.angle_beta   90.00
_cell.angle_gamma   90.00
#
_symmetry.space_group_name_H-M   'P 1'
#
loop_
_entity.id
_entity.type
_entity.pdbx_description
1 polymer ?
#
loop_
_entity_poly.entity_id
_entity_poly.type
_entity_poly.pdbx_seq_one_letter_code
_entity_poly.pdbx_strand_id
1 'polypeptide(L)'
;MSLNCGIVGLPNVGKSTLFNCLSNAKAQAANFPFCTIEPNVGVITVPDERLNALVEIDHPKRVVPATMEIVDIAGLVKGASRGEGLGNKFLANIRETDAIIHVLRCFDDPNVTHVDGSVDPVRDKEIIDTELQLKDLETVESRIGKVEKQAQSGGDKTAKRLLAILQQYKEVLEQGKNARVLEWDSKDDQKLARDLFLLTNKPVLYVCNVDDAAAKDGNAYVEAVRQAIAGENAQLLVVAAKTESEIAEFETYEERQMFLQE
;
A
#
# COMPACT_ATOMS: atom_id res chain seq x y z
N MET A 1 2.29 -9.48 15.59
CA MET A 1 2.00 -9.72 14.15
C MET A 1 3.14 -9.12 13.37
N SER A 2 3.57 -9.80 12.32
CA SER A 2 4.36 -9.22 11.24
C SER A 2 3.63 -7.98 10.73
N LEU A 3 4.38 -6.95 10.34
CA LEU A 3 3.83 -5.84 9.57
C LEU A 3 3.43 -6.38 8.19
N ASN A 4 2.21 -6.09 7.73
CA ASN A 4 1.70 -6.58 6.45
C ASN A 4 1.50 -5.41 5.49
N CYS A 5 2.22 -5.39 4.36
CA CYS A 5 2.16 -4.31 3.39
C CYS A 5 1.52 -4.78 2.08
N GLY A 6 0.46 -4.11 1.62
CA GLY A 6 -0.22 -4.44 0.37
C GLY A 6 0.33 -3.64 -0.81
N ILE A 7 0.80 -4.30 -1.86
CA ILE A 7 1.17 -3.65 -3.12
C ILE A 7 -0.10 -3.43 -3.95
N VAL A 8 -0.39 -2.17 -4.27
CA VAL A 8 -1.54 -1.75 -5.07
C VAL A 8 -1.08 -0.89 -6.24
N GLY A 9 -1.93 -0.76 -7.26
CA GLY A 9 -1.60 -0.03 -8.48
C GLY A 9 -2.40 -0.58 -9.66
N LEU A 10 -2.56 0.24 -10.70
CA LEU A 10 -3.24 -0.17 -11.93
C LEU A 10 -2.53 -1.35 -12.62
N PRO A 11 -3.17 -2.05 -13.57
CA PRO A 11 -2.49 -3.02 -14.43
C PRO A 11 -1.25 -2.41 -15.11
N ASN A 12 -0.23 -3.24 -15.35
CA ASN A 12 0.98 -2.88 -16.11
C ASN A 12 1.87 -1.76 -15.53
N VAL A 13 1.73 -1.42 -14.24
CA VAL A 13 2.60 -0.41 -13.58
C VAL A 13 3.91 -0.98 -13.02
N GLY A 14 4.12 -2.30 -13.09
CA GLY A 14 5.31 -2.99 -12.56
C GLY A 14 5.16 -3.60 -11.16
N LYS A 15 3.93 -3.78 -10.65
CA LYS A 15 3.67 -4.40 -9.32
C LYS A 15 4.34 -5.76 -9.15
N SER A 16 4.10 -6.69 -10.06
CA SER A 16 4.62 -8.06 -9.96
C SER A 16 6.14 -8.10 -10.12
N THR A 17 6.71 -7.21 -10.95
CA THR A 17 8.17 -7.03 -11.04
C THR A 17 8.74 -6.61 -9.70
N LEU A 18 8.18 -5.56 -9.08
CA LEU A 18 8.60 -5.09 -7.75
C LEU A 18 8.43 -6.16 -6.67
N PHE A 19 7.30 -6.86 -6.66
CA PHE A 19 7.05 -7.97 -5.73
C PHE A 19 8.10 -9.07 -5.88
N ASN A 20 8.41 -9.49 -7.11
CA ASN A 20 9.40 -10.52 -7.37
C ASN A 20 10.79 -10.11 -6.89
N CYS A 21 11.20 -8.86 -7.13
CA CYS A 21 12.47 -8.30 -6.63
C CYS A 21 12.56 -8.42 -5.09
N LEU A 22 11.48 -8.08 -4.40
CA LEU A 22 11.42 -8.12 -2.94
C LEU A 22 11.33 -9.57 -2.42
N SER A 23 10.66 -10.46 -3.14
CA SER A 23 10.38 -11.84 -2.72
C SER A 23 11.54 -12.84 -2.96
N ASN A 24 12.70 -12.40 -3.48
CA ASN A 24 13.85 -13.26 -3.81
C ASN A 24 14.48 -13.99 -2.60
N ALA A 25 13.95 -13.83 -1.39
CA ALA A 25 14.00 -14.86 -0.36
C ALA A 25 13.02 -16.00 -0.72
N LYS A 26 13.31 -16.78 -1.78
CA LYS A 26 12.55 -17.96 -2.28
C LYS A 26 11.20 -18.13 -1.57
N ALA A 27 10.20 -17.35 -1.99
CA ALA A 27 8.85 -17.42 -1.45
C ALA A 27 8.46 -18.90 -1.38
N GLN A 28 8.40 -19.46 -0.17
CA GLN A 28 7.88 -20.79 0.04
C GLN A 28 6.38 -20.69 -0.25
N ALA A 29 6.04 -20.87 -1.52
CA ALA A 29 4.68 -21.13 -1.97
C ALA A 29 4.24 -22.44 -1.30
N ALA A 30 3.76 -22.35 -0.07
CA ALA A 30 3.03 -23.42 0.56
C ALA A 30 1.69 -23.52 -0.18
N ASN A 31 1.64 -24.46 -1.13
CA ASN A 31 0.41 -24.83 -1.83
C ASN A 31 -0.62 -25.35 -0.80
N PHE A 32 -1.52 -24.49 -0.35
CA PHE A 32 -2.72 -24.93 0.37
C PHE A 32 -3.79 -25.33 -0.67
N PRO A 33 -4.19 -26.62 -0.76
CA PRO A 33 -4.84 -27.14 -1.98
C PRO A 33 -6.32 -26.76 -2.19
N PHE A 34 -6.87 -25.77 -1.48
CA PHE A 34 -8.30 -25.47 -1.53
C PHE A 34 -8.61 -23.99 -1.28
N CYS A 35 -8.03 -23.06 -2.03
CA CYS A 35 -8.36 -21.65 -1.84
C CYS A 35 -8.69 -20.89 -3.13
N THR A 36 -9.68 -20.02 -2.96
CA THR A 36 -10.27 -19.12 -3.92
C THR A 36 -9.28 -17.98 -4.18
N ILE A 37 -8.64 -17.89 -5.35
CA ILE A 37 -7.71 -16.82 -5.81
C ILE A 37 -7.10 -16.00 -4.63
N GLU A 38 -6.23 -16.63 -3.84
CA GLU A 38 -5.53 -15.95 -2.73
C GLU A 38 -4.42 -15.04 -3.28
N PRO A 39 -4.15 -13.89 -2.63
CA PRO A 39 -3.08 -12.99 -3.05
C PRO A 39 -1.70 -13.63 -2.85
N ASN A 40 -0.71 -13.23 -3.67
CA ASN A 40 0.66 -13.71 -3.47
C ASN A 40 1.25 -13.05 -2.23
N VAL A 41 1.70 -13.84 -1.26
CA VAL A 41 2.35 -13.34 -0.04
C VAL A 41 3.83 -13.68 -0.06
N GLY A 42 4.68 -12.67 0.12
CA GLY A 42 6.12 -12.79 0.26
C GLY A 42 6.56 -12.37 1.66
N VAL A 43 7.49 -13.11 2.26
CA VAL A 43 8.10 -12.75 3.54
C VAL A 43 9.49 -12.20 3.27
N ILE A 44 9.76 -10.99 3.75
CA ILE A 44 11.05 -10.34 3.59
C ILE A 44 11.69 -10.06 4.95
N THR A 45 13.02 -10.14 4.99
CA THR A 45 13.82 -9.76 6.17
C THR A 45 14.10 -8.27 6.15
N VAL A 46 13.98 -7.60 7.29
CA VAL A 46 14.33 -6.18 7.45
C VAL A 46 15.85 -6.06 7.57
N PRO A 47 16.53 -5.35 6.64
CA PRO A 47 17.96 -5.09 6.76
C PRO A 47 18.22 -4.19 7.97
N ASP A 48 19.14 -4.60 8.86
CA ASP A 48 19.47 -3.84 10.07
C ASP A 48 20.97 -3.93 10.37
N GLU A 49 21.71 -2.84 10.13
CA GLU A 49 23.14 -2.76 10.40
C GLU A 49 23.47 -2.98 11.88
N ARG A 50 22.54 -2.67 12.80
CA ARG A 50 22.73 -2.89 14.23
C ARG A 50 22.73 -4.37 14.56
N LEU A 51 21.89 -5.16 13.87
CA LEU A 51 21.90 -6.61 14.01
C LEU A 51 23.23 -7.18 13.52
N ASN A 52 23.73 -6.69 12.39
CA ASN A 52 25.02 -7.12 11.84
C ASN A 52 26.17 -6.82 12.81
N ALA A 53 26.21 -5.62 13.39
CA ALA A 53 27.22 -5.26 14.39
C ALA A 53 27.16 -6.17 15.64
N LEU A 54 25.97 -6.56 16.10
CA LEU A 54 25.82 -7.49 17.23
C LEU A 54 26.32 -8.90 16.88
N VAL A 55 26.08 -9.35 15.65
CA VAL A 55 26.55 -10.65 15.15
C VAL A 55 28.08 -10.70 15.08
N GLU A 56 28.73 -9.60 14.72
CA GLU A 56 30.18 -9.48 14.72
C GLU A 56 30.79 -9.51 16.14
N ILE A 57 30.07 -9.03 17.16
CA ILE A 57 30.54 -9.02 18.54
C ILE A 57 30.38 -10.39 19.22
N ASP A 58 29.21 -11.01 19.09
CA ASP A 58 28.81 -12.19 19.88
C ASP A 58 28.98 -13.51 19.12
N HIS A 59 29.11 -13.47 17.78
CA HIS A 59 29.18 -14.64 16.91
C HIS A 59 28.14 -15.74 17.25
N PRO A 60 26.84 -15.39 17.29
CA PRO A 60 25.81 -16.31 17.75
C PRO A 60 25.64 -17.49 16.79
N LYS A 61 25.22 -18.64 17.34
CA LYS A 61 24.94 -19.86 16.53
C LYS A 61 23.82 -19.67 15.50
N ARG A 62 22.94 -18.69 15.71
CA ARG A 62 21.80 -18.39 14.84
C ARG A 62 21.46 -16.91 14.91
N VAL A 63 21.28 -16.30 13.73
CA VAL A 63 20.76 -14.94 13.57
C VAL A 63 19.31 -15.02 13.13
N VAL A 64 18.43 -14.27 13.78
CA VAL A 64 17.00 -14.21 13.42
C VAL A 64 16.64 -12.74 13.18
N PRO A 65 16.59 -12.29 11.91
CA PRO A 65 16.20 -10.92 11.60
C PRO A 65 14.71 -10.70 11.83
N ALA A 66 14.31 -9.44 11.98
CA ALA A 66 12.91 -9.06 11.91
C ALA A 66 12.37 -9.32 10.49
N THR A 67 11.11 -9.71 10.37
CA THR A 67 10.45 -9.99 9.10
C THR A 67 9.21 -9.13 8.90
N MET A 68 8.90 -8.86 7.63
CA MET A 68 7.69 -8.17 7.18
C MET A 68 7.05 -9.01 6.06
N GLU A 69 5.72 -8.97 5.97
CA GLU A 69 4.98 -9.62 4.89
C GLU A 69 4.59 -8.57 3.84
N ILE A 70 4.75 -8.94 2.58
CA ILE A 70 4.30 -8.16 1.44
C ILE A 70 3.26 -8.97 0.69
N VAL A 71 2.14 -8.34 0.38
CA VAL A 71 1.01 -8.96 -0.31
C VAL A 71 0.87 -8.30 -1.67
N ASP A 72 1.05 -9.05 -2.76
CA ASP A 72 0.73 -8.57 -4.11
C ASP A 72 -0.79 -8.62 -4.30
N ILE A 73 -1.39 -7.43 -4.40
CA ILE A 73 -2.83 -7.32 -4.58
C ILE A 73 -3.10 -7.08 -6.08
N ALA A 74 -3.82 -8.01 -6.70
CA ALA A 74 -4.10 -8.04 -8.13
C ALA A 74 -4.60 -6.68 -8.67
N GLY A 75 -4.13 -6.20 -9.81
CA GLY A 75 -4.38 -4.81 -10.24
C GLY A 75 -5.84 -4.34 -10.14
N LEU A 76 -6.06 -3.24 -9.42
CA LEU A 76 -7.37 -2.58 -9.33
C LEU A 76 -7.73 -2.01 -10.71
N VAL A 77 -8.92 -2.30 -11.19
CA VAL A 77 -9.52 -1.66 -12.36
C VAL A 77 -10.64 -0.71 -11.91
N LYS A 78 -10.92 0.31 -12.70
CA LYS A 78 -12.04 1.25 -12.46
C LYS A 78 -13.34 0.49 -12.20
N GLY A 79 -14.11 0.94 -11.21
CA GLY A 79 -15.40 0.34 -10.86
C GLY A 79 -15.34 -0.78 -9.81
N ALA A 80 -14.21 -0.98 -9.13
CA ALA A 80 -14.06 -2.00 -8.10
C ALA A 80 -15.08 -1.86 -6.94
N SER A 81 -15.47 -0.62 -6.61
CA SER A 81 -16.50 -0.30 -5.62
C SER A 81 -17.93 -0.67 -6.04
N ARG A 82 -18.21 -0.82 -7.35
CA ARG A 82 -19.57 -1.04 -7.89
C ARG A 82 -20.07 -2.49 -7.80
N GLY A 83 -19.27 -3.41 -7.26
CA GLY A 83 -19.77 -4.71 -6.81
C GLY A 83 -19.84 -5.84 -7.84
N GLU A 84 -19.11 -5.77 -8.96
CA GLU A 84 -18.98 -6.88 -9.93
C GLU A 84 -18.14 -8.09 -9.41
N GLY A 85 -18.09 -8.29 -8.09
CA GLY A 85 -17.50 -9.45 -7.42
C GLY A 85 -15.97 -9.43 -7.29
N LEU A 86 -15.23 -9.00 -8.32
CA LEU A 86 -13.76 -9.00 -8.30
C LEU A 86 -13.17 -7.84 -7.47
N GLY A 87 -13.75 -6.65 -7.58
CA GLY A 87 -13.30 -5.46 -6.86
C GLY A 87 -13.46 -5.55 -5.34
N ASN A 88 -14.55 -6.15 -4.86
CA ASN A 88 -14.75 -6.33 -3.41
C ASN A 88 -13.73 -7.27 -2.76
N LYS A 89 -13.26 -8.31 -3.49
CA LYS A 89 -12.20 -9.20 -3.00
C LYS A 89 -10.86 -8.47 -2.87
N PHE A 90 -10.54 -7.61 -3.84
CA PHE A 90 -9.36 -6.77 -3.79
C PHE A 90 -9.36 -5.83 -2.58
N LEU A 91 -10.48 -5.14 -2.34
CA LEU A 91 -10.65 -4.24 -1.21
C LEU A 91 -10.60 -4.97 0.14
N ALA A 92 -11.07 -6.21 0.19
CA ALA A 92 -10.93 -7.07 1.38
C ALA A 92 -9.46 -7.39 1.67
N ASN A 93 -8.68 -7.76 0.66
CA ASN A 93 -7.24 -8.01 0.83
C ASN A 93 -6.49 -6.76 1.31
N ILE A 94 -6.80 -5.56 0.78
CA ILE A 94 -6.23 -4.32 1.31
C ILE A 94 -6.60 -4.13 2.78
N ARG A 95 -7.85 -4.43 3.16
CA ARG A 95 -8.32 -4.24 4.54
C ARG A 95 -7.48 -5.00 5.56
N GLU A 96 -6.98 -6.18 5.19
CA GLU A 96 -6.15 -7.07 6.00
C GLU A 96 -4.68 -6.63 6.12
N THR A 97 -4.24 -5.65 5.34
CA THR A 97 -2.89 -5.09 5.42
C THR A 97 -2.79 -3.97 6.44
N ASP A 98 -1.60 -3.66 6.94
CA ASP A 98 -1.34 -2.52 7.82
C ASP A 98 -0.98 -1.25 7.06
N ALA A 99 -0.35 -1.38 5.89
CA ALA A 99 0.12 -0.27 5.06
C ALA A 99 -0.04 -0.57 3.56
N ILE A 100 -0.06 0.48 2.74
CA ILE A 100 -0.21 0.37 1.29
C ILE A 100 1.07 0.85 0.60
N ILE A 101 1.59 0.00 -0.29
CA ILE A 101 2.65 0.36 -1.25
C ILE A 101 1.93 0.62 -2.59
N HIS A 102 1.73 1.89 -2.93
CA HIS A 102 1.03 2.28 -4.14
C HIS A 102 2.02 2.51 -5.28
N VAL A 103 2.08 1.55 -6.21
CA VAL A 103 2.94 1.63 -7.39
C VAL A 103 2.26 2.44 -8.48
N LEU A 104 2.98 3.43 -9.01
CA LEU A 104 2.57 4.33 -10.08
C LEU A 104 3.52 4.18 -11.27
N ARG A 105 2.95 4.13 -12.48
CA ARG A 105 3.74 4.09 -13.71
C ARG A 105 4.23 5.51 -14.03
N CYS A 106 5.54 5.70 -13.97
CA CYS A 106 6.23 6.96 -14.28
C CYS A 106 7.24 6.74 -15.42
N PHE A 107 6.92 5.88 -16.39
CA PHE A 107 7.74 5.63 -17.58
C PHE A 107 6.85 5.38 -18.80
N ASP A 108 7.36 5.74 -19.96
CA ASP A 108 6.75 5.45 -21.26
C ASP A 108 7.41 4.20 -21.87
N ASP A 109 6.60 3.26 -22.35
CA ASP A 109 7.07 2.09 -23.09
C ASP A 109 6.03 1.76 -24.18
N PRO A 110 6.41 1.82 -25.47
CA PRO A 110 5.50 1.56 -26.58
C PRO A 110 4.96 0.12 -26.60
N ASN A 111 5.61 -0.82 -25.92
CA ASN A 111 5.20 -2.22 -25.84
C ASN A 111 4.24 -2.49 -24.68
N VAL A 112 4.05 -1.53 -23.77
CA VAL A 112 3.23 -1.69 -22.56
C VAL A 112 2.01 -0.79 -22.64
N THR A 113 0.85 -1.40 -22.86
CA THR A 113 -0.42 -0.65 -22.95
C THR A 113 -0.86 -0.12 -21.59
N HIS A 114 -1.37 1.11 -21.58
CA HIS A 114 -2.02 1.72 -20.43
C HIS A 114 -3.54 1.52 -20.52
N VAL A 115 -4.20 1.26 -19.38
CA VAL A 115 -5.66 1.00 -19.34
C VAL A 115 -6.47 2.18 -19.89
N ASP A 116 -6.02 3.40 -19.63
CA ASP A 116 -6.62 4.64 -20.14
C ASP A 116 -5.96 5.18 -21.42
N GLY A 117 -5.12 4.39 -22.09
CA GLY A 117 -4.46 4.75 -23.35
C GLY A 117 -3.32 5.77 -23.26
N SER A 118 -3.14 6.45 -22.12
CA SER A 118 -2.05 7.39 -21.83
C SER A 118 -1.52 7.19 -20.42
N VAL A 119 -0.23 7.41 -20.19
CA VAL A 119 0.39 7.34 -18.86
C VAL A 119 0.15 8.68 -18.14
N ASP A 120 -0.47 8.61 -16.96
CA ASP A 120 -0.67 9.77 -16.09
C ASP A 120 -0.76 9.29 -14.62
N PRO A 121 0.36 9.28 -13.89
CA PRO A 121 0.38 8.71 -12.54
C PRO A 121 -0.46 9.49 -11.53
N VAL A 122 -0.74 10.79 -11.76
CA VAL A 122 -1.58 11.58 -10.86
C VAL A 122 -3.04 11.15 -11.04
N ARG A 123 -3.51 11.04 -12.28
CA ARG A 123 -4.83 10.49 -12.58
C ARG A 123 -4.96 9.05 -12.07
N ASP A 124 -3.93 8.23 -12.25
CA ASP A 124 -3.95 6.82 -11.85
C ASP A 124 -4.01 6.66 -10.32
N LYS A 125 -3.32 7.53 -9.57
CA LYS A 125 -3.47 7.67 -8.11
C LYS A 125 -4.91 8.03 -7.75
N GLU A 126 -5.47 9.08 -8.37
CA GLU A 126 -6.82 9.56 -8.08
C GLU A 126 -7.89 8.49 -8.32
N ILE A 127 -7.71 7.66 -9.35
CA ILE A 127 -8.60 6.52 -9.63
C ILE A 127 -8.62 5.55 -8.45
N ILE A 128 -7.45 5.14 -7.95
CA ILE A 128 -7.37 4.19 -6.84
C ILE A 128 -7.91 4.83 -5.55
N ASP A 129 -7.48 6.06 -5.24
CA ASP A 129 -7.96 6.78 -4.06
C ASP A 129 -9.49 6.90 -4.07
N THR A 130 -10.10 7.26 -5.20
CA THR A 130 -11.56 7.37 -5.32
C THR A 130 -12.25 6.04 -5.01
N GLU A 131 -11.76 4.92 -5.52
CA GLU A 131 -12.35 3.60 -5.25
C GLU A 131 -12.25 3.20 -3.77
N LEU A 132 -11.13 3.51 -3.11
CA LEU A 132 -10.94 3.28 -1.68
C LEU A 132 -11.87 4.19 -0.84
N GLN A 133 -11.97 5.47 -1.21
CA GLN A 133 -12.81 6.47 -0.55
C GLN A 133 -14.29 6.11 -0.64
N LEU A 134 -14.78 5.69 -1.82
CA LEU A 134 -16.16 5.25 -2.00
C LEU A 134 -16.49 4.06 -1.09
N LYS A 135 -15.57 3.11 -0.94
CA LYS A 135 -15.79 1.95 -0.06
C LYS A 135 -15.78 2.32 1.42
N ASP A 136 -14.92 3.25 1.81
CA ASP A 136 -14.90 3.77 3.17
C ASP A 136 -16.17 4.58 3.46
N LEU A 137 -16.66 5.37 2.51
CA LEU A 137 -17.90 6.14 2.65
C LEU A 137 -19.10 5.20 2.89
N GLU A 138 -19.24 4.15 2.07
CA GLU A 138 -20.26 3.11 2.27
C GLU A 138 -20.15 2.48 3.68
N THR A 139 -18.93 2.19 4.13
CA THR A 139 -18.66 1.62 5.45
C THR A 139 -19.07 2.58 6.57
N VAL A 140 -18.72 3.86 6.44
CA VAL A 140 -19.03 4.92 7.41
C VAL A 140 -20.54 5.15 7.50
N GLU A 141 -21.23 5.30 6.38
CA GLU A 141 -22.69 5.51 6.35
C GLU A 141 -23.45 4.33 6.98
N SER A 142 -23.05 3.10 6.65
CA SER A 142 -23.64 1.90 7.23
C SER A 142 -23.44 1.83 8.75
N ARG A 143 -22.28 2.27 9.25
CA ARG A 143 -21.99 2.34 10.69
C ARG A 143 -22.77 3.45 11.38
N ILE A 144 -22.90 4.64 10.77
CA ILE A 144 -23.69 5.75 11.31
C ILE A 144 -25.13 5.29 11.60
N GLY A 145 -25.80 4.66 10.63
CA GLY A 145 -27.19 4.21 10.81
C GLY A 145 -27.39 3.19 11.95
N LYS A 146 -26.35 2.45 12.32
CA LYS A 146 -26.38 1.50 13.46
C LYS A 146 -26.09 2.19 14.79
N VAL A 147 -25.07 3.06 14.83
CA VAL A 147 -24.59 3.72 16.05
C VAL A 147 -25.52 4.84 16.48
N GLU A 148 -26.21 5.51 15.55
CA GLU A 148 -27.10 6.64 15.84
C GLU A 148 -28.20 6.28 16.86
N LYS A 149 -28.82 5.10 16.72
CA LYS A 149 -29.82 4.60 17.68
C LYS A 149 -29.24 4.39 19.08
N GLN A 150 -28.00 3.90 19.17
CA GLN A 150 -27.31 3.65 20.43
C GLN A 150 -26.84 4.95 21.09
N ALA A 151 -26.45 5.95 20.30
CA ALA A 151 -26.05 7.26 20.80
C ALA A 151 -27.25 8.06 21.36
N GLN A 152 -28.44 7.91 20.76
CA GLN A 152 -29.67 8.62 21.15
C GLN A 152 -30.32 8.07 22.43
N SER A 153 -30.07 6.81 22.81
CA SER A 153 -30.63 6.20 24.04
C SER A 153 -30.03 6.75 25.35
N GLY A 154 -29.16 7.77 25.26
CA GLY A 154 -28.81 8.68 26.37
C GLY A 154 -27.63 8.25 27.24
N GLY A 155 -27.39 6.95 27.40
CA GLY A 155 -26.42 6.40 28.37
C GLY A 155 -25.01 6.09 27.83
N ASP A 156 -24.84 5.85 26.53
CA ASP A 156 -23.56 5.38 25.98
C ASP A 156 -22.70 6.53 25.45
N LYS A 157 -21.71 6.94 26.25
CA LYS A 157 -20.74 7.99 25.88
C LYS A 157 -19.83 7.56 24.73
N THR A 158 -19.51 6.27 24.63
CA THR A 158 -18.66 5.73 23.56
C THR A 158 -19.40 5.76 22.23
N ALA A 159 -20.68 5.36 22.21
CA ALA A 159 -21.50 5.45 21.00
C ALA A 159 -21.65 6.90 20.51
N LYS A 160 -21.84 7.87 21.43
CA LYS A 160 -21.87 9.30 21.07
C LYS A 160 -20.55 9.78 20.48
N ARG A 161 -19.41 9.38 21.06
CA ARG A 161 -18.10 9.77 20.55
C ARG A 161 -17.81 9.14 19.18
N LEU A 162 -18.12 7.86 19.02
CA LEU A 162 -17.97 7.15 17.76
C LEU A 162 -18.84 7.76 16.65
N LEU A 163 -20.08 8.17 16.97
CA LEU A 163 -20.93 8.85 16.01
C LEU A 163 -20.31 10.17 15.52
N ALA A 164 -19.73 10.97 16.42
CA ALA A 164 -19.05 12.20 16.05
C ALA A 164 -17.81 11.96 15.17
N ILE A 165 -17.03 10.91 15.48
CA ILE A 165 -15.89 10.49 14.65
C ILE A 165 -16.37 10.07 13.24
N LEU A 166 -17.42 9.25 13.16
CA LEU A 166 -17.99 8.81 11.89
C LEU A 166 -18.52 9.97 11.04
N GLN A 167 -19.13 10.98 11.66
CA GLN A 167 -19.61 12.18 10.96
C GLN A 167 -18.46 12.98 10.34
N GLN A 168 -17.34 13.15 11.06
CA GLN A 168 -16.16 13.82 10.51
C GLN A 168 -15.54 13.03 9.35
N TYR A 169 -15.44 11.70 9.50
CA TYR A 169 -14.97 10.86 8.40
C TYR A 169 -15.87 10.96 7.17
N LYS A 170 -17.20 10.97 7.36
CA LYS A 170 -18.16 11.14 6.27
C LYS A 170 -17.91 12.45 5.52
N GLU A 171 -17.79 13.57 6.24
CA GLU A 171 -17.57 14.89 5.63
C GLU A 171 -16.27 14.95 4.81
N VAL A 172 -15.18 14.36 5.32
CA VAL A 172 -13.90 14.29 4.62
C VAL A 172 -13.98 13.45 3.35
N LEU A 173 -14.62 12.28 3.43
CA LEU A 173 -14.77 11.36 2.29
C LEU A 173 -15.69 11.95 1.20
N GLU A 174 -16.75 12.68 1.58
CA GLU A 174 -17.63 13.39 0.64
C GLU A 174 -16.91 14.53 -0.10
N GLN A 175 -15.83 15.08 0.46
CA GLN A 175 -14.95 16.05 -0.20
C GLN A 175 -13.91 15.41 -1.13
N GLY A 176 -13.89 14.07 -1.27
CA GLY A 176 -12.89 13.35 -2.07
C GLY A 176 -11.51 13.29 -1.41
N LYS A 177 -11.43 13.45 -0.09
CA LYS A 177 -10.18 13.36 0.68
C LYS A 177 -10.08 12.02 1.38
N ASN A 178 -8.85 11.53 1.54
CA ASN A 178 -8.56 10.30 2.25
C ASN A 178 -8.80 10.45 3.76
N ALA A 179 -9.30 9.40 4.44
CA ALA A 179 -9.57 9.44 5.87
C ALA A 179 -8.33 9.77 6.73
N ARG A 180 -7.12 9.44 6.26
CA ARG A 180 -5.85 9.72 6.95
C ARG A 180 -5.54 11.19 7.20
N VAL A 181 -6.27 12.14 6.58
CA VAL A 181 -6.11 13.57 6.85
C VAL A 181 -6.65 13.98 8.23
N LEU A 182 -7.50 13.15 8.84
CA LEU A 182 -7.99 13.38 10.19
C LEU A 182 -7.01 12.79 11.22
N GLU A 183 -6.46 13.66 12.05
CA GLU A 183 -5.65 13.29 13.20
C GLU A 183 -6.49 13.38 14.47
N TRP A 184 -6.26 12.44 15.40
CA TRP A 184 -7.00 12.36 16.65
C TRP A 184 -6.05 12.53 17.83
N ASP A 185 -6.31 13.52 18.67
CA ASP A 185 -5.44 13.83 19.83
C ASP A 185 -5.58 12.81 20.97
N SER A 186 -6.79 12.26 21.16
CA SER A 186 -7.08 11.31 22.24
C SER A 186 -6.75 9.87 21.81
N LYS A 187 -6.08 9.12 22.69
CA LYS A 187 -5.84 7.69 22.49
C LYS A 187 -7.13 6.89 22.32
N ASP A 188 -8.21 7.31 22.97
CA ASP A 188 -9.51 6.65 22.84
C ASP A 188 -10.11 6.87 21.45
N ASP A 189 -9.95 8.08 20.89
CA ASP A 189 -10.43 8.39 19.54
C ASP A 189 -9.59 7.70 18.48
N GLN A 190 -8.27 7.68 18.65
CA GLN A 190 -7.35 6.91 17.79
C GLN A 190 -7.74 5.43 17.77
N LYS A 191 -8.10 4.86 18.92
CA LYS A 191 -8.57 3.47 19.01
C LYS A 191 -9.89 3.27 18.28
N LEU A 192 -10.89 4.12 18.54
CA LEU A 192 -12.20 4.06 17.88
C LEU A 192 -12.07 4.19 16.35
N ALA A 193 -11.25 5.12 15.88
CA ALA A 193 -10.93 5.32 14.47
C ALA A 193 -10.23 4.11 13.86
N ARG A 194 -9.24 3.53 14.56
CA ARG A 194 -8.54 2.32 14.11
C ARG A 194 -9.47 1.12 13.98
N ASP A 195 -10.41 0.95 14.91
CA ASP A 195 -11.41 -0.12 14.92
C ASP A 195 -12.48 0.04 13.79
N LEU A 196 -12.44 1.14 13.04
CA LEU A 196 -13.21 1.28 11.81
C LEU A 196 -12.63 0.48 10.64
N PHE A 197 -11.32 0.18 10.67
CA PHE A 197 -10.59 -0.50 9.60
C PHE A 197 -10.81 0.15 8.22
N LEU A 198 -10.85 1.49 8.18
CA LEU A 198 -10.97 2.26 6.94
C LEU A 198 -9.71 2.06 6.07
N LEU A 199 -9.90 1.90 4.77
CA LEU A 199 -8.85 1.65 3.79
C LEU A 199 -7.96 2.89 3.61
N THR A 200 -8.58 4.05 3.47
CA THR A 200 -7.93 5.35 3.24
C THR A 200 -7.29 5.94 4.49
N ASN A 201 -7.44 5.29 5.65
CA ASN A 201 -6.77 5.66 6.91
C ASN A 201 -5.38 4.98 7.05
N LYS A 202 -5.08 3.98 6.22
CA LYS A 202 -3.78 3.30 6.23
C LYS A 202 -2.66 4.25 5.73
N PRO A 203 -1.44 4.14 6.28
CA PRO A 203 -0.27 4.83 5.74
C PRO A 203 0.04 4.33 4.32
N VAL A 204 0.55 5.24 3.48
CA VAL A 204 0.84 4.97 2.07
C VAL A 204 2.28 5.35 1.74
N LEU A 205 2.97 4.45 1.05
CA LEU A 205 4.21 4.71 0.34
C LEU A 205 3.92 4.71 -1.17
N TYR A 206 4.07 5.85 -1.83
CA TYR A 206 3.99 5.94 -3.28
C TYR A 206 5.31 5.51 -3.90
N VAL A 207 5.27 4.49 -4.77
CA VAL A 207 6.42 4.01 -5.52
C VAL A 207 6.27 4.43 -6.97
N CYS A 208 7.04 5.44 -7.37
CA CYS A 208 7.12 5.89 -8.75
C CYS A 208 8.07 4.95 -9.50
N ASN A 209 7.50 4.01 -10.25
CA ASN A 209 8.28 3.13 -11.11
C ASN A 209 8.68 3.89 -12.37
N VAL A 210 9.97 4.07 -12.59
CA VAL A 210 10.55 4.88 -13.67
C VAL A 210 11.42 4.04 -14.60
N ASP A 211 11.88 4.64 -15.69
CA ASP A 211 12.99 4.10 -16.48
C ASP A 211 14.34 4.29 -15.77
N ASP A 212 15.34 3.56 -16.23
CA ASP A 212 16.70 3.52 -15.66
C ASP A 212 17.35 4.91 -15.61
N ALA A 213 17.14 5.73 -16.64
CA ALA A 213 17.72 7.08 -16.73
C ALA A 213 17.14 8.02 -15.64
N ALA A 214 15.89 7.81 -15.26
CA ALA A 214 15.20 8.56 -14.22
C ALA A 214 15.33 7.95 -12.81
N ALA A 215 16.02 6.83 -12.63
CA ALA A 215 16.12 6.14 -11.34
C ALA A 215 16.71 7.02 -10.22
N LYS A 216 17.69 7.87 -10.56
CA LYS A 216 18.43 8.70 -9.60
C LYS A 216 17.73 10.02 -9.29
N ASP A 217 17.35 10.75 -10.33
CA ASP A 217 16.87 12.14 -10.20
C ASP A 217 15.34 12.27 -10.39
N GLY A 218 14.68 11.18 -10.81
CA GLY A 218 13.28 11.19 -11.22
C GLY A 218 13.06 11.82 -12.60
N ASN A 219 11.80 11.98 -12.97
CA ASN A 219 11.37 12.63 -14.21
C ASN A 219 10.13 13.51 -13.98
N ALA A 220 9.56 14.07 -15.06
CA ALA A 220 8.39 14.94 -14.97
C ALA A 220 7.18 14.28 -14.29
N TYR A 221 7.01 12.97 -14.47
CA TYR A 221 5.96 12.19 -13.82
C TYR A 221 6.17 12.14 -12.30
N VAL A 222 7.41 11.87 -11.85
CA VAL A 222 7.76 11.87 -10.41
C VAL A 222 7.49 13.22 -9.77
N GLU A 223 7.84 14.31 -10.45
CA GLU A 223 7.62 15.66 -9.92
C GLU A 223 6.12 16.00 -9.83
N ALA A 224 5.32 15.61 -10.83
CA ALA A 224 3.88 15.76 -10.79
C ALA A 224 3.26 15.00 -9.60
N VAL A 225 3.70 13.76 -9.35
CA VAL A 225 3.27 12.98 -8.16
C VAL A 225 3.71 13.65 -6.87
N ARG A 226 4.96 14.13 -6.78
CA ARG A 226 5.49 14.82 -5.60
C ARG A 226 4.66 16.03 -5.23
N GLN A 227 4.25 16.83 -6.22
CA GLN A 227 3.36 17.98 -6.03
C GLN A 227 1.96 17.55 -5.60
N ALA A 228 1.41 16.51 -6.22
CA ALA A 228 0.08 16.00 -5.89
C ALA A 228 -0.03 15.48 -4.45
N ILE A 229 1.05 14.91 -3.88
CA ILE A 229 1.05 14.37 -2.51
C ILE A 229 1.61 15.33 -1.46
N ALA A 230 2.01 16.56 -1.81
CA ALA A 230 2.71 17.46 -0.89
C ALA A 230 1.87 17.84 0.36
N GLY A 231 0.54 17.77 0.26
CA GLY A 231 -0.40 17.99 1.37
C GLY A 231 -0.79 16.71 2.12
N GLU A 232 -0.27 15.55 1.72
CA GLU A 232 -0.55 14.26 2.35
C GLU A 232 0.63 13.84 3.23
N ASN A 233 0.33 13.21 4.38
CA ASN A 233 1.35 12.53 5.18
C ASN A 233 1.70 11.18 4.54
N ALA A 234 2.34 11.24 3.37
CA ALA A 234 2.72 10.08 2.57
C ALA A 234 4.19 10.17 2.15
N GLN A 235 4.81 9.00 2.01
CA GLN A 235 6.19 8.91 1.53
C GLN A 235 6.21 8.64 0.02
N LEU A 236 7.31 9.02 -0.63
CA LEU A 236 7.55 8.76 -2.05
C LEU A 236 8.91 8.13 -2.25
N LEU A 237 8.94 7.05 -3.02
CA LEU A 237 10.14 6.34 -3.45
C LEU A 237 10.17 6.30 -4.98
N VAL A 238 11.33 6.56 -5.56
CA VAL A 238 11.59 6.40 -7.00
C VAL A 238 12.35 5.09 -7.19
N VAL A 239 11.89 4.24 -8.11
CA VAL A 239 12.48 2.92 -8.36
C VAL A 239 12.47 2.65 -9.85
N ALA A 240 13.58 2.16 -10.41
CA ALA A 240 13.57 1.52 -11.73
C ALA A 240 13.38 0.01 -11.55
N ALA A 241 12.12 -0.45 -11.49
CA ALA A 241 11.81 -1.83 -11.09
C ALA A 241 12.39 -2.86 -12.07
N LYS A 242 12.61 -2.47 -13.32
CA LYS A 242 13.27 -3.31 -14.32
C LYS A 242 14.75 -3.54 -13.95
N THR A 243 15.49 -2.46 -13.72
CA THR A 243 16.89 -2.51 -13.26
C THR A 243 17.02 -3.29 -11.96
N GLU A 244 16.13 -3.06 -10.99
CA GLU A 244 16.13 -3.82 -9.73
C GLU A 244 15.91 -5.31 -9.96
N SER A 245 15.06 -5.69 -10.93
CA SER A 245 14.84 -7.09 -11.28
C SER A 245 16.09 -7.73 -11.89
N GLU A 246 16.80 -7.01 -12.74
CA GLU A 246 18.07 -7.46 -13.33
C GLU A 246 19.14 -7.61 -12.23
N ILE A 247 19.23 -6.65 -11.31
CA ILE A 247 20.15 -6.72 -10.16
C ILE A 247 19.84 -7.93 -9.26
N ALA A 248 18.56 -8.24 -9.09
CA ALA A 248 18.10 -9.32 -8.23
C ALA A 248 18.44 -10.71 -8.79
N GLU A 249 18.77 -10.83 -10.08
CA GLU A 249 19.26 -12.08 -10.70
C GLU A 249 20.72 -12.39 -10.35
N PHE A 250 21.51 -11.38 -9.96
CA PHE A 250 22.89 -11.61 -9.53
C PHE A 250 22.93 -12.27 -8.16
N GLU A 251 23.77 -13.30 -8.03
CA GLU A 251 23.88 -14.13 -6.83
C GLU A 251 24.80 -13.50 -5.78
N THR A 252 25.80 -12.74 -6.22
CA THR A 252 26.82 -12.18 -5.31
C THR A 252 26.65 -10.68 -5.09
N TYR A 253 27.00 -10.23 -3.89
CA TYR A 253 27.03 -8.80 -3.57
C TYR A 253 28.05 -8.05 -4.46
N GLU A 254 29.17 -8.69 -4.81
CA GLU A 254 30.19 -8.11 -5.68
C GLU A 254 29.67 -7.85 -7.10
N GLU A 255 28.95 -8.79 -7.72
CA GLU A 255 28.32 -8.59 -9.05
C GLU A 255 27.31 -7.44 -9.03
N ARG A 256 26.49 -7.35 -7.97
CA ARG A 256 25.54 -6.24 -7.80
C ARG A 256 26.26 -4.90 -7.66
N GLN A 257 27.37 -4.85 -6.93
CA GLN A 257 28.17 -3.63 -6.78
C GLN A 257 28.85 -3.23 -8.09
N MET A 258 29.32 -4.18 -8.90
CA MET A 258 29.88 -3.89 -10.22
C MET A 258 28.83 -3.30 -11.17
N PHE A 259 27.64 -3.89 -11.21
CA PHE A 259 26.54 -3.38 -12.04
C PHE A 259 26.12 -1.96 -11.64
N LEU A 260 26.10 -1.63 -10.34
CA LEU A 260 25.77 -0.28 -9.85
C LEU A 260 26.84 0.78 -10.14
N GLN A 261 28.05 0.38 -10.56
CA GLN A 261 29.14 1.30 -10.91
C GLN A 261 29.20 1.65 -12.41
N GLU A 262 28.45 0.92 -13.25
CA GLU A 262 28.26 1.22 -14.68
C GLU A 262 27.15 2.23 -14.91
#